data_AF-A0A363NJY1-F1
#
_entry.id   AF-A0A363NJY1-F1
#
_cell.length_a   1.000
_cell.length_b   1.000
_cell.length_c   1.000
_cell.angle_alpha   90.00
_cell.angle_beta   90.00
_cell.angle_gamma   90.00
#
_symmetry.space_group_name_H-M   'P 1'
#
loop_
_entity.id
_entity.type
_entity.pdbx_description
1 polymer ?
#
loop_
_entity_poly.entity_id
_entity_poly.type
_entity_poly.pdbx_seq_one_letter_code
_entity_poly.pdbx_strand_id
1 'polypeptide(L)'
;MIKLNLPYIAFSFLLLFFACKETERFSPAADDGTPPGKIELRKYTPLYGGARFFYNIPKDEDLISIEAVYTNPKGKSFTFSASYFVDSLDVYGLPSTDEYTIKLYAVDRTGNRSEPLDVKVQSLEPAFTRVASSIQVKPGFSSFFLDWENELKQDVNVYVDFTFNQNGTPRSLTSVFSSNLPTDRRFINDLVLPSTEKVSVKVRVEDSYGNTTATIDKGNISLLEDTKIPKKDWVLPKTADLIGGVPMAFGDGLEGRSRYVIDDIIDRGDNLNFMHTHGRGRTGKTADGNMPWNFIIDLGAHYELSRIITVQRHSGGLANISRGQYYRSENVGRYKMYIWDDARQDWELVSEHFIPVPFGLSELEYVKKGEAGDMAYMYPDNPKYTKKTRWFRYEAVKGFTSDYTLDDANCLSEITLYGRKSN
;
A
#
# COMPACT_ATOMS: atom_id res chain seq x y z
N MET A 1 18.36 -19.81 70.66
CA MET A 1 18.00 -21.21 70.35
C MET A 1 16.50 -21.30 70.17
N ILE A 2 16.01 -21.24 68.94
CA ILE A 2 14.59 -21.49 68.63
C ILE A 2 14.45 -23.00 68.49
N LYS A 3 13.69 -23.63 69.40
CA LYS A 3 13.35 -25.06 69.32
C LYS A 3 12.37 -25.23 68.15
N LEU A 4 12.86 -25.72 67.02
CA LEU A 4 12.00 -26.19 65.93
C LEU A 4 11.18 -27.40 66.44
N ASN A 5 9.85 -27.26 66.48
CA ASN A 5 8.95 -28.34 66.84
C ASN A 5 8.94 -29.40 65.73
N LEU A 6 9.80 -30.41 65.91
CA LEU A 6 10.03 -31.56 65.03
C LEU A 6 8.76 -32.27 64.50
N PRO A 7 7.63 -32.42 65.24
CA PRO A 7 6.46 -33.11 64.69
C PRO A 7 5.73 -32.34 63.58
N TYR A 8 5.78 -30.99 63.56
CA TYR A 8 5.12 -30.21 62.50
C TYR A 8 5.94 -30.19 61.20
N ILE A 9 7.27 -30.30 61.31
CA ILE A 9 8.17 -30.44 60.17
C ILE A 9 8.01 -31.82 59.53
N ALA A 10 7.87 -32.87 60.35
CA ALA A 10 7.61 -34.22 59.85
C ALA A 10 6.26 -34.34 59.12
N PHE A 11 5.21 -33.68 59.62
CA PHE A 11 3.90 -33.66 58.97
C PHE A 11 3.89 -32.84 57.66
N SER A 12 4.65 -31.73 57.61
CA SER A 12 4.84 -30.94 56.39
C SER A 12 5.70 -31.68 55.34
N PHE A 13 6.62 -32.55 55.76
CA PHE A 13 7.43 -33.38 54.86
C PHE A 13 6.62 -34.54 54.26
N LEU A 14 5.62 -35.06 54.98
CA LEU A 14 4.78 -36.17 54.51
C LEU A 14 3.78 -35.73 53.41
N LEU A 15 3.33 -34.46 53.45
CA LEU A 15 2.45 -33.88 52.43
C LEU A 15 3.16 -33.61 51.09
N LEU A 16 4.50 -33.52 51.07
CA LEU A 16 5.28 -33.36 49.84
C LEU A 16 5.36 -34.65 48.99
N PHE A 17 5.11 -35.82 49.57
CA PHE A 17 5.14 -37.11 48.84
C PHE A 17 3.82 -37.48 48.14
N PHE A 18 2.73 -36.73 48.39
CA PHE A 18 1.44 -36.96 47.73
C PHE A 18 1.09 -35.89 46.68
N ALA A 19 1.99 -34.92 46.42
CA ALA A 19 1.70 -33.78 45.55
C ALA A 19 2.10 -33.94 44.07
N CYS A 20 2.75 -35.05 43.67
CA CYS A 20 3.02 -35.33 42.26
C CYS A 20 2.68 -36.77 41.88
N LYS A 21 1.39 -37.05 41.70
CA LYS A 21 0.98 -37.88 40.57
C LYS A 21 0.54 -36.93 39.45
N GLU A 22 1.52 -36.31 38.80
CA GLU A 22 1.31 -35.88 37.42
C GLU A 22 1.12 -37.17 36.63
N THR A 23 -0.13 -37.47 36.28
CA THR A 23 -0.46 -38.50 35.32
C THR A 23 0.44 -38.36 34.10
N GLU A 24 0.95 -39.48 33.60
CA GLU A 24 1.84 -39.71 32.45
C GLU A 24 1.36 -39.14 31.10
N ARG A 25 0.54 -38.07 31.10
CA ARG A 25 -0.02 -37.41 29.94
C ARG A 25 1.06 -36.71 29.09
N PHE A 26 2.24 -36.47 29.67
CA PHE A 26 3.39 -35.79 29.06
C PHE A 26 4.66 -36.65 28.99
N SER A 27 4.60 -37.94 29.31
CA SER A 27 5.70 -38.84 28.94
C SER A 27 5.82 -38.83 27.40
N PRO A 28 7.03 -38.82 26.82
CA PRO A 28 7.17 -39.22 25.43
C PRO A 28 6.50 -40.59 25.36
N ALA A 29 5.48 -40.74 24.51
CA ALA A 29 4.96 -42.07 24.22
C ALA A 29 6.18 -42.90 23.84
N ALA A 30 6.27 -44.11 24.40
CA ALA A 30 7.31 -45.03 23.98
C ALA A 30 7.28 -45.10 22.45
N ASP A 31 8.44 -45.06 21.80
CA ASP A 31 8.58 -45.34 20.38
C ASP A 31 8.07 -46.77 20.15
N ASP A 32 6.76 -46.89 19.93
CA ASP A 32 6.08 -48.16 19.70
C ASP A 32 6.13 -48.55 18.22
N GLY A 33 6.67 -47.66 17.38
CA GLY A 33 6.78 -47.79 15.93
C GLY A 33 5.45 -48.08 15.23
N THR A 34 4.32 -47.90 15.91
CA THR A 34 3.00 -48.31 15.47
C THR A 34 2.25 -47.10 14.94
N PRO A 35 1.99 -47.02 13.62
CA PRO A 35 1.30 -45.87 13.07
C PRO A 35 -0.14 -45.74 13.57
N PRO A 36 -0.68 -44.50 13.65
CA PRO A 36 -2.07 -44.28 14.00
C PRO A 36 -3.06 -44.96 13.06
N GLY A 37 -4.28 -45.16 13.56
CA GLY A 37 -5.41 -45.63 12.77
C GLY A 37 -5.72 -44.72 11.57
N LYS A 38 -6.41 -45.27 10.57
CA LYS A 38 -6.83 -44.50 9.40
C LYS A 38 -7.86 -43.43 9.77
N ILE A 39 -7.73 -42.25 9.16
CA ILE A 39 -8.73 -41.17 9.24
C ILE A 39 -10.00 -41.58 8.49
N GLU A 40 -11.16 -41.18 9.00
CA GLU A 40 -12.42 -41.23 8.27
C GLU A 40 -12.89 -39.81 7.89
N LEU A 41 -13.16 -39.58 6.61
CA LEU A 41 -13.69 -38.31 6.14
C LEU A 41 -15.17 -38.20 6.52
N ARG A 42 -15.56 -37.09 7.17
CA ARG A 42 -16.97 -36.76 7.39
C ARG A 42 -17.56 -36.00 6.21
N LYS A 43 -16.88 -34.92 5.81
CA LYS A 43 -17.23 -34.07 4.67
C LYS A 43 -16.04 -33.19 4.31
N TYR A 44 -16.10 -32.60 3.12
CA TYR A 44 -15.27 -31.43 2.80
C TYR A 44 -16.16 -30.25 2.40
N THR A 45 -15.61 -29.05 2.45
CA THR A 45 -16.24 -27.82 1.96
C THR A 45 -15.26 -27.10 1.03
N PRO A 46 -15.66 -26.80 -0.22
CA PRO A 46 -14.83 -26.03 -1.14
C PRO A 46 -14.47 -24.65 -0.58
N LEU A 47 -13.22 -24.24 -0.76
CA LEU A 47 -12.73 -22.89 -0.48
C LEU A 47 -12.19 -22.27 -1.79
N TYR A 48 -12.00 -20.96 -1.82
CA TYR A 48 -11.37 -20.28 -2.96
C TYR A 48 -9.89 -20.67 -3.06
N GLY A 49 -9.56 -21.46 -4.08
CA GLY A 49 -8.22 -22.04 -4.24
C GLY A 49 -7.89 -23.11 -3.19
N GLY A 50 -8.89 -23.75 -2.59
CA GLY A 50 -8.66 -24.72 -1.52
C GLY A 50 -9.87 -25.60 -1.17
N ALA A 51 -9.72 -26.38 -0.09
CA ALA A 51 -10.78 -27.17 0.52
C ALA A 51 -10.56 -27.29 2.03
N ARG A 52 -11.65 -27.26 2.79
CA ARG A 52 -11.68 -27.57 4.22
C ARG A 52 -12.15 -29.00 4.42
N PHE A 53 -11.36 -29.81 5.11
CA PHE A 53 -11.68 -31.19 5.46
C PHE A 53 -12.19 -31.27 6.89
N PHE A 54 -13.27 -32.02 7.09
CA PHE A 54 -13.78 -32.40 8.41
C PHE A 54 -13.72 -33.92 8.53
N TYR A 55 -13.16 -34.42 9.62
CA TYR A 55 -12.83 -35.84 9.76
C TYR A 55 -13.07 -36.37 11.18
N ASN A 56 -13.19 -37.69 11.29
CA ASN A 56 -13.07 -38.38 12.56
C ASN A 56 -11.62 -38.77 12.77
N ILE A 57 -11.13 -38.46 13.96
CA ILE A 57 -9.77 -38.75 14.37
C ILE A 57 -9.73 -40.19 14.93
N PRO A 58 -8.74 -41.03 14.56
CA PRO A 58 -8.57 -42.36 15.15
C PRO A 58 -8.33 -42.27 16.65
N LYS A 59 -8.75 -43.29 17.40
CA LYS A 59 -8.41 -43.39 18.82
C LYS A 59 -6.96 -43.84 18.93
N ASP A 60 -6.10 -42.88 19.26
CA ASP A 60 -4.70 -43.12 19.52
C ASP A 60 -4.24 -42.17 20.64
N GLU A 61 -3.49 -42.67 21.61
CA GLU A 61 -3.07 -41.89 22.78
C GLU A 61 -1.94 -40.92 22.46
N ASP A 62 -1.15 -41.22 21.43
CA ASP A 62 0.02 -40.45 21.06
C ASP A 62 -0.15 -39.62 19.77
N LEU A 63 -1.37 -39.59 19.20
CA LEU A 63 -1.69 -38.75 18.07
C LEU A 63 -1.38 -37.27 18.36
N ILE A 64 -0.75 -36.58 17.42
CA ILE A 64 -0.41 -35.16 17.55
C ILE A 64 -1.06 -34.28 16.48
N SER A 65 -1.20 -34.78 15.25
CA SER A 65 -1.71 -33.97 14.15
C SER A 65 -2.37 -34.79 13.05
N ILE A 66 -3.11 -34.07 12.22
CA ILE A 66 -3.61 -34.54 10.94
C ILE A 66 -2.86 -33.77 9.86
N GLU A 67 -2.27 -34.49 8.91
CA GLU A 67 -1.55 -33.93 7.79
C GLU A 67 -2.33 -34.13 6.49
N ALA A 68 -2.37 -33.10 5.65
CA ALA A 68 -2.83 -33.18 4.27
C ALA A 68 -1.64 -32.96 3.33
N VAL A 69 -1.49 -33.84 2.35
CA VAL A 69 -0.48 -33.71 1.30
C VAL A 69 -1.19 -33.52 -0.05
N TYR A 70 -0.83 -32.43 -0.72
CA TYR A 70 -1.26 -32.08 -2.06
C TYR A 70 -0.05 -31.99 -2.99
N THR A 71 -0.10 -32.64 -4.16
CA THR A 71 0.91 -32.45 -5.20
C THR A 71 0.29 -31.70 -6.36
N ASN A 72 0.85 -30.53 -6.69
CA ASN A 72 0.33 -29.69 -7.77
C ASN A 72 0.67 -30.26 -9.17
N PRO A 73 0.05 -29.75 -10.24
CA PRO A 73 0.35 -30.19 -11.61
C PRO A 73 1.81 -30.01 -12.05
N LYS A 74 2.59 -29.17 -11.35
CA LYS A 74 4.03 -28.98 -11.59
C LYS A 74 4.90 -29.97 -10.80
N GLY A 75 4.32 -30.95 -10.10
CA GLY A 75 5.02 -31.96 -9.32
C GLY A 75 5.53 -31.50 -7.94
N LYS A 76 5.18 -30.29 -7.50
CA LYS A 76 5.55 -29.77 -6.18
C LYS A 76 4.53 -30.23 -5.14
N SER A 77 5.02 -30.84 -4.07
CA SER A 77 4.21 -31.26 -2.93
C SER A 77 4.11 -30.18 -1.86
N PHE A 78 2.93 -30.02 -1.29
CA PHE A 78 2.60 -29.12 -0.20
C PHE A 78 2.01 -29.95 0.94
N THR A 79 2.48 -29.69 2.15
CA THR A 79 1.98 -30.33 3.37
C THR A 79 1.31 -29.29 4.24
N PHE A 80 0.10 -29.59 4.68
CA PHE A 80 -0.68 -28.80 5.62
C PHE A 80 -0.93 -29.64 6.86
N SER A 81 -0.91 -29.04 8.04
CA SER A 81 -1.15 -29.78 9.27
C SER A 81 -2.11 -29.04 10.19
N ALA A 82 -2.92 -29.83 10.88
CA ALA A 82 -3.84 -29.39 11.91
C ALA A 82 -3.57 -30.18 13.18
N SER A 83 -3.59 -29.52 14.33
CA SER A 83 -3.46 -30.21 15.61
C SER A 83 -4.63 -31.16 15.82
N TYR A 84 -4.42 -32.29 16.51
CA TYR A 84 -5.50 -33.20 16.88
C TYR A 84 -6.62 -32.55 17.72
N PHE A 85 -6.38 -31.35 18.28
CA PHE A 85 -7.38 -30.58 19.03
C PHE A 85 -8.41 -29.86 18.14
N VAL A 86 -8.18 -29.75 16.84
CA VAL A 86 -9.14 -29.13 15.91
C VAL A 86 -9.82 -30.19 15.04
N ASP A 87 -11.06 -29.91 14.64
CA ASP A 87 -11.92 -30.84 13.90
C ASP A 87 -11.81 -30.71 12.38
N SER A 88 -10.95 -29.79 11.92
CA SER A 88 -10.81 -29.46 10.51
C SER A 88 -9.39 -29.06 10.10
N LEU A 89 -9.09 -29.29 8.82
CA LEU A 89 -7.84 -28.93 8.16
C LEU A 89 -8.15 -28.24 6.85
N ASP A 90 -7.54 -27.07 6.63
CA ASP A 90 -7.60 -26.35 5.36
C ASP A 90 -6.39 -26.69 4.49
N VAL A 91 -6.67 -26.93 3.22
CA VAL A 91 -5.68 -27.00 2.14
C VAL A 91 -5.94 -25.84 1.20
N TYR A 92 -4.90 -25.09 0.87
CA TYR A 92 -4.93 -24.00 -0.11
C TYR A 92 -3.90 -24.26 -1.22
N GLY A 93 -3.88 -23.39 -2.24
CA GLY A 93 -2.94 -23.49 -3.36
C GLY A 93 -3.41 -24.42 -4.49
N LEU A 94 -4.72 -24.73 -4.55
CA LEU A 94 -5.32 -25.39 -5.71
C LEU A 94 -5.44 -24.37 -6.87
N PRO A 95 -4.85 -24.63 -8.05
CA PRO A 95 -4.71 -23.62 -9.10
C PRO A 95 -5.98 -23.40 -9.94
N SER A 96 -6.97 -24.27 -9.84
CA SER A 96 -8.22 -24.19 -10.60
C SER A 96 -9.37 -24.91 -9.88
N THR A 97 -10.54 -24.92 -10.52
CA THR A 97 -11.73 -25.68 -10.08
C THR A 97 -11.71 -27.14 -10.56
N ASP A 98 -10.61 -27.62 -11.12
CA ASP A 98 -10.45 -29.03 -11.52
C ASP A 98 -10.46 -29.96 -10.29
N GLU A 99 -10.65 -31.27 -10.52
CA GLU A 99 -10.58 -32.27 -9.45
C GLU A 99 -9.12 -32.56 -9.07
N TYR A 100 -8.81 -32.46 -7.78
CA TYR A 100 -7.50 -32.80 -7.20
C TYR A 100 -7.64 -33.87 -6.11
N THR A 101 -6.65 -34.75 -6.01
CA THR A 101 -6.58 -35.73 -4.92
C THR A 101 -5.70 -35.20 -3.80
N ILE A 102 -6.26 -35.09 -2.61
CA ILE A 102 -5.56 -34.75 -1.37
C ILE A 102 -5.42 -36.00 -0.51
N LYS A 103 -4.21 -36.25 0.01
CA LYS A 103 -3.95 -37.40 0.90
C LYS A 103 -3.98 -36.93 2.35
N LEU A 104 -4.87 -37.47 3.16
CA LEU A 104 -4.94 -37.21 4.60
C LEU A 104 -4.25 -38.32 5.40
N TYR A 105 -3.48 -37.93 6.42
CA TYR A 105 -2.74 -38.82 7.31
C TYR A 105 -2.95 -38.42 8.77
N ALA A 106 -3.13 -39.41 9.65
CA ALA A 106 -3.01 -39.21 11.08
C ALA A 106 -1.53 -39.40 11.46
N VAL A 107 -0.99 -38.51 12.27
CA VAL A 107 0.44 -38.47 12.62
C VAL A 107 0.59 -38.48 14.13
N ASP A 108 1.40 -39.41 14.62
CA ASP A 108 1.74 -39.53 16.04
C ASP A 108 2.90 -38.60 16.46
N ARG A 109 3.22 -38.60 17.75
CA ARG A 109 4.31 -37.83 18.36
C ARG A 109 5.71 -38.21 17.84
N THR A 110 5.89 -39.42 17.31
CA THR A 110 7.16 -39.93 16.78
C THR A 110 7.31 -39.71 15.27
N GLY A 111 6.22 -39.30 14.60
CA GLY A 111 6.17 -38.98 13.18
C GLY A 111 5.69 -40.12 12.29
N ASN A 112 5.17 -41.23 12.82
CA ASN A 112 4.58 -42.26 11.96
C ASN A 112 3.26 -41.77 11.39
N ARG A 113 3.03 -42.08 10.11
CA ARG A 113 1.81 -41.73 9.38
C ARG A 113 0.92 -42.95 9.26
N SER A 114 -0.38 -42.77 9.49
CA SER A 114 -1.40 -43.75 9.12
C SER A 114 -1.37 -44.09 7.63
N GLU A 115 -2.11 -45.11 7.22
CA GLU A 115 -2.48 -45.28 5.81
C GLU A 115 -3.19 -44.02 5.27
N PRO A 116 -2.94 -43.61 4.01
CA PRO A 116 -3.55 -42.42 3.44
C PRO A 116 -5.05 -42.59 3.24
N LEU A 117 -5.79 -41.51 3.51
CA LEU A 117 -7.13 -41.32 2.99
C LEU A 117 -7.07 -40.37 1.78
N ASP A 118 -7.24 -40.93 0.58
CA ASP A 118 -7.30 -40.16 -0.66
C ASP A 118 -8.69 -39.52 -0.82
N VAL A 119 -8.73 -38.20 -0.85
CA VAL A 119 -9.97 -37.41 -1.00
C VAL A 119 -9.89 -36.59 -2.28
N LYS A 120 -10.85 -36.81 -3.17
CA LYS A 120 -11.03 -36.02 -4.38
C LYS A 120 -11.83 -34.75 -4.06
N VAL A 121 -11.30 -33.59 -4.40
CA VAL A 121 -11.91 -32.29 -4.12
C VAL A 121 -11.87 -31.39 -5.34
N GLN A 122 -12.85 -30.49 -5.42
CA GLN A 122 -12.85 -29.34 -6.33
C GLN A 122 -12.90 -28.06 -5.49
N SER A 123 -12.09 -27.08 -5.86
CA SER A 123 -12.08 -25.77 -5.19
C SER A 123 -13.08 -24.80 -5.82
N LEU A 124 -13.39 -23.72 -5.11
CA LEU A 124 -13.95 -22.52 -5.75
C LEU A 124 -12.83 -21.77 -6.49
N GLU A 125 -13.21 -20.98 -7.49
CA GLU A 125 -12.26 -20.23 -8.32
C GLU A 125 -11.24 -19.43 -7.47
N PRO A 126 -9.92 -19.67 -7.63
CA PRO A 126 -8.91 -19.05 -6.76
C PRO A 126 -8.83 -17.53 -6.93
N ALA A 127 -8.37 -16.83 -5.88
CA ALA A 127 -8.32 -15.35 -5.90
C ALA A 127 -7.47 -14.79 -7.04
N PHE A 128 -6.33 -15.41 -7.36
CA PHE A 128 -5.41 -14.87 -8.37
C PHE A 128 -6.02 -14.84 -9.78
N THR A 129 -6.89 -15.80 -10.16
CA THR A 129 -7.58 -15.77 -11.46
C THR A 129 -8.68 -14.71 -11.46
N ARG A 130 -9.41 -14.57 -10.35
CA ARG A 130 -10.45 -13.53 -10.18
C ARG A 130 -9.85 -12.13 -10.28
N VAL A 131 -8.75 -11.89 -9.57
CA VAL A 131 -7.97 -10.65 -9.65
C VAL A 131 -7.56 -10.39 -11.09
N ALA A 132 -6.94 -11.35 -11.77
CA ALA A 132 -6.48 -11.20 -13.14
C ALA A 132 -7.59 -10.79 -14.13
N SER A 133 -8.78 -11.37 -13.97
CA SER A 133 -9.99 -11.05 -14.75
C SER A 133 -10.47 -9.62 -14.52
N SER A 134 -10.31 -9.09 -13.29
CA SER A 134 -10.76 -7.74 -12.92
C SER A 134 -9.82 -6.62 -13.37
N ILE A 135 -8.55 -6.92 -13.70
CA ILE A 135 -7.54 -5.90 -14.03
C ILE A 135 -7.97 -5.05 -15.22
N GLN A 136 -8.06 -3.74 -15.01
CA GLN A 136 -8.24 -2.73 -16.04
C GLN A 136 -6.97 -1.90 -16.18
N VAL A 137 -6.50 -1.71 -17.42
CA VAL A 137 -5.37 -0.83 -17.74
C VAL A 137 -5.92 0.47 -18.30
N LYS A 138 -5.52 1.60 -17.71
CA LYS A 138 -6.01 2.93 -18.08
C LYS A 138 -4.84 3.88 -18.38
N PRO A 139 -4.93 4.69 -19.45
CA PRO A 139 -3.88 5.64 -19.78
C PRO A 139 -3.83 6.78 -18.74
N GLY A 140 -2.64 7.28 -18.49
CA GLY A 140 -2.37 8.43 -17.64
C GLY A 140 -1.41 9.41 -18.29
N PHE A 141 -1.05 10.44 -17.56
CA PHE A 141 -0.13 11.51 -17.99
C PHE A 141 1.32 11.04 -17.94
N SER A 142 1.92 10.77 -19.11
CA SER A 142 3.23 10.13 -19.24
C SER A 142 3.39 8.89 -18.34
N SER A 143 2.29 8.15 -18.20
CA SER A 143 2.18 6.98 -17.34
C SER A 143 0.95 6.16 -17.74
N PHE A 144 0.77 5.01 -17.11
CA PHE A 144 -0.52 4.33 -17.07
C PHE A 144 -0.72 3.71 -15.70
N PHE A 145 -1.94 3.28 -15.40
CA PHE A 145 -2.25 2.64 -14.15
C PHE A 145 -3.16 1.44 -14.33
N LEU A 146 -3.10 0.56 -13.35
CA LEU A 146 -3.92 -0.63 -13.27
C LEU A 146 -4.85 -0.52 -12.07
N ASP A 147 -6.13 -0.79 -12.30
CA ASP A 147 -7.14 -0.96 -11.26
C ASP A 147 -7.55 -2.44 -11.21
N TRP A 148 -7.68 -3.01 -10.02
CA TRP A 148 -8.24 -4.35 -9.86
C TRP A 148 -8.96 -4.54 -8.53
N GLU A 149 -9.75 -5.61 -8.47
CA GLU A 149 -10.49 -6.04 -7.28
C GLU A 149 -9.93 -7.36 -6.76
N ASN A 150 -9.82 -7.46 -5.44
CA ASN A 150 -9.42 -8.66 -4.73
C ASN A 150 -10.41 -8.90 -3.58
N GLU A 151 -11.62 -9.29 -3.97
CA GLU A 151 -12.78 -9.51 -3.08
C GLU A 151 -12.44 -10.39 -1.87
N LEU A 152 -11.49 -11.32 -2.05
CA LEU A 152 -11.08 -12.32 -1.06
C LEU A 152 -9.93 -11.84 -0.16
N LYS A 153 -9.31 -10.70 -0.46
CA LYS A 153 -8.18 -10.11 0.28
C LYS A 153 -7.01 -11.09 0.48
N GLN A 154 -6.80 -11.99 -0.48
CA GLN A 154 -5.67 -12.93 -0.46
C GLN A 154 -4.41 -12.25 -1.01
N ASP A 155 -3.24 -12.64 -0.51
CA ASP A 155 -1.97 -12.12 -1.01
C ASP A 155 -1.76 -12.56 -2.47
N VAL A 156 -1.58 -11.59 -3.36
CA VAL A 156 -1.30 -11.81 -4.78
C VAL A 156 -0.15 -10.92 -5.26
N ASN A 157 0.58 -11.41 -6.27
CA ASN A 157 1.56 -10.65 -7.02
C ASN A 157 1.05 -10.40 -8.44
N VAL A 158 0.89 -9.12 -8.82
CA VAL A 158 0.52 -8.70 -10.17
C VAL A 158 1.80 -8.31 -10.92
N TYR A 159 2.14 -9.07 -11.94
CA TYR A 159 3.22 -8.77 -12.87
C TYR A 159 2.65 -8.01 -14.07
N VAL A 160 3.32 -6.92 -14.44
CA VAL A 160 2.96 -6.08 -15.57
C VAL A 160 4.16 -6.00 -16.49
N ASP A 161 4.08 -6.69 -17.62
CA ASP A 161 5.07 -6.66 -18.67
C ASP A 161 4.64 -5.61 -19.70
N PHE A 162 5.50 -4.65 -20.00
CA PHE A 162 5.15 -3.59 -20.94
C PHE A 162 6.29 -3.24 -21.88
N THR A 163 5.92 -2.98 -23.13
CA THR A 163 6.85 -2.71 -24.23
C THR A 163 6.46 -1.40 -24.92
N PHE A 164 7.45 -0.56 -25.20
CA PHE A 164 7.28 0.74 -25.84
C PHE A 164 8.56 1.15 -26.57
N ASN A 165 8.48 2.07 -27.54
CA ASN A 165 9.68 2.67 -28.12
C ASN A 165 9.99 4.00 -27.45
N GLN A 166 11.24 4.21 -27.09
CA GLN A 166 11.73 5.50 -26.63
C GLN A 166 12.89 5.92 -27.52
N ASN A 167 12.75 7.07 -28.18
CA ASN A 167 13.74 7.60 -29.14
C ASN A 167 14.11 6.58 -30.23
N GLY A 168 13.11 5.86 -30.76
CA GLY A 168 13.31 4.83 -31.79
C GLY A 168 13.92 3.51 -31.28
N THR A 169 14.17 3.36 -29.98
CA THR A 169 14.69 2.12 -29.38
C THR A 169 13.57 1.39 -28.64
N PRO A 170 13.30 0.11 -28.94
CA PRO A 170 12.32 -0.67 -28.19
C PRO A 170 12.84 -0.97 -26.78
N ARG A 171 11.97 -0.79 -25.79
CA ARG A 171 12.21 -1.12 -24.39
C ARG A 171 11.14 -2.09 -23.91
N SER A 172 11.55 -3.05 -23.10
CA SER A 172 10.64 -3.96 -22.41
C SER A 172 11.01 -3.98 -20.93
N LEU A 173 10.02 -3.74 -20.08
CA LEU A 173 10.18 -3.66 -18.64
C LEU A 173 9.10 -4.52 -17.98
N THR A 174 9.39 -4.98 -16.76
CA THR A 174 8.44 -5.68 -15.91
C THR A 174 8.35 -4.96 -14.58
N SER A 175 7.12 -4.65 -14.16
CA SER A 175 6.82 -4.20 -12.80
C SER A 175 6.08 -5.29 -12.05
N VAL A 176 6.30 -5.38 -10.74
CA VAL A 176 5.64 -6.36 -9.86
C VAL A 176 5.03 -5.64 -8.68
N PHE A 177 3.75 -5.90 -8.43
CA PHE A 177 3.00 -5.31 -7.33
C PHE A 177 2.42 -6.40 -6.43
N SER A 178 2.82 -6.42 -5.16
CA SER A 178 2.21 -7.28 -4.14
C SER A 178 1.04 -6.55 -3.47
N SER A 179 -0.08 -7.24 -3.31
CA SER A 179 -1.28 -6.67 -2.70
C SER A 179 -2.19 -7.72 -2.07
N ASN A 180 -2.86 -7.33 -0.99
CA ASN A 180 -4.00 -8.01 -0.38
C ASN A 180 -5.16 -7.04 -0.10
N LEU A 181 -5.10 -5.83 -0.68
CA LEU A 181 -6.13 -4.83 -0.53
C LEU A 181 -7.38 -5.26 -1.30
N PRO A 182 -8.60 -4.99 -0.80
CA PRO A 182 -9.85 -5.36 -1.48
C PRO A 182 -9.99 -4.72 -2.88
N THR A 183 -9.40 -3.54 -3.05
CA THR A 183 -9.23 -2.84 -4.32
C THR A 183 -7.84 -2.23 -4.32
N ASP A 184 -7.14 -2.24 -5.45
CA ASP A 184 -5.82 -1.61 -5.54
C ASP A 184 -5.69 -0.86 -6.88
N ARG A 185 -4.90 0.21 -6.84
CA ARG A 185 -4.54 1.04 -7.99
C ARG A 185 -3.03 1.22 -7.98
N ARG A 186 -2.36 0.78 -9.06
CA ARG A 186 -0.90 0.94 -9.20
C ARG A 186 -0.54 1.70 -10.46
N PHE A 187 0.37 2.65 -10.30
CA PHE A 187 0.87 3.51 -11.36
C PHE A 187 2.22 3.01 -11.87
N ILE A 188 2.41 3.10 -13.19
CA ILE A 188 3.70 2.96 -13.87
C ILE A 188 3.97 4.31 -14.54
N ASN A 189 4.88 5.08 -13.95
CA ASN A 189 5.15 6.47 -14.27
C ASN A 189 6.40 6.65 -15.16
N ASP A 190 6.71 7.91 -15.45
CA ASP A 190 7.94 8.36 -16.13
C ASP A 190 8.13 7.78 -17.55
N LEU A 191 6.99 7.49 -18.20
CA LEU A 191 6.91 7.09 -19.60
C LEU A 191 6.70 8.32 -20.48
N VAL A 192 7.75 9.15 -20.56
CA VAL A 192 7.76 10.31 -21.46
C VAL A 192 7.91 9.80 -22.89
N LEU A 193 6.79 9.71 -23.59
CA LEU A 193 6.67 9.18 -24.95
C LEU A 193 5.96 10.21 -25.84
N PRO A 194 6.34 10.31 -27.13
CA PRO A 194 5.58 11.14 -28.07
C PRO A 194 4.17 10.54 -28.28
N SER A 195 3.20 11.39 -28.62
CA SER A 195 1.78 10.99 -28.75
C SER A 195 1.50 9.92 -29.81
N THR A 196 2.45 9.68 -30.72
CA THR A 196 2.39 8.63 -31.75
C THR A 196 2.78 7.25 -31.24
N GLU A 197 3.53 7.18 -30.14
CA GLU A 197 3.97 5.90 -29.56
C GLU A 197 2.88 5.31 -28.67
N LYS A 198 2.88 3.98 -28.61
CA LYS A 198 1.95 3.21 -27.78
C LYS A 198 2.72 2.29 -26.84
N VAL A 199 2.10 1.98 -25.72
CA VAL A 199 2.60 0.99 -24.77
C VAL A 199 1.77 -0.28 -24.94
N SER A 200 2.42 -1.39 -25.31
CA SER A 200 1.81 -2.72 -25.24
C SER A 200 1.90 -3.22 -23.81
N VAL A 201 0.78 -3.68 -23.24
CA VAL A 201 0.73 -4.10 -21.83
C VAL A 201 0.20 -5.53 -21.74
N LYS A 202 0.90 -6.36 -20.98
CA LYS A 202 0.50 -7.72 -20.63
C LYS A 202 0.57 -7.89 -19.12
N VAL A 203 -0.34 -8.70 -18.58
CA VAL A 203 -0.40 -8.96 -17.14
C VAL A 203 -0.45 -10.44 -16.83
N ARG A 204 0.06 -10.81 -15.66
CA ARG A 204 -0.11 -12.13 -15.06
C ARG A 204 -0.17 -11.99 -13.55
N VAL A 205 -0.97 -12.83 -12.90
CA VAL A 205 -1.16 -12.77 -11.44
C VAL A 205 -0.73 -14.09 -10.83
N GLU A 206 0.01 -14.02 -9.74
CA GLU A 206 0.52 -15.17 -8.99
C GLU A 206 0.00 -15.16 -7.55
N ASP A 207 -0.34 -16.33 -7.01
CA ASP A 207 -0.68 -16.51 -5.59
C ASP A 207 0.56 -16.83 -4.72
N SER A 208 0.37 -16.94 -3.41
CA SER A 208 1.44 -17.30 -2.47
C SER A 208 2.00 -18.73 -2.62
N TYR A 209 1.36 -19.58 -3.44
CA TYR A 209 1.74 -20.98 -3.66
C TYR A 209 2.49 -21.20 -4.98
N GLY A 210 2.66 -20.15 -5.79
CA GLY A 210 3.34 -20.20 -7.08
C GLY A 210 2.44 -20.65 -8.24
N ASN A 211 1.12 -20.58 -8.05
CA ASN A 211 0.16 -20.69 -9.13
C ASN A 211 0.07 -19.34 -9.84
N THR A 212 0.20 -19.35 -11.16
CA THR A 212 0.23 -18.14 -11.98
C THR A 212 -0.76 -18.28 -13.11
N THR A 213 -1.49 -17.20 -13.43
CA THR A 213 -2.32 -17.17 -14.64
C THR A 213 -1.46 -17.29 -15.91
N ALA A 214 -2.09 -17.67 -17.03
CA ALA A 214 -1.53 -17.37 -18.34
C ALA A 214 -1.34 -15.85 -18.50
N THR A 215 -0.44 -15.45 -19.40
CA THR A 215 -0.25 -14.04 -19.75
C THR A 215 -1.51 -13.52 -20.46
N ILE A 216 -2.08 -12.43 -19.94
CA ILE A 216 -3.26 -11.77 -20.49
C ILE A 216 -2.79 -10.52 -21.23
N ASP A 217 -3.10 -10.44 -22.52
CA ASP A 217 -2.86 -9.23 -23.32
C ASP A 217 -3.91 -8.16 -22.99
N LYS A 218 -3.46 -6.99 -22.55
CA LYS A 218 -4.32 -5.83 -22.26
C LYS A 218 -4.28 -4.80 -23.39
N GLY A 219 -3.64 -5.13 -24.51
CA GLY A 219 -3.62 -4.35 -25.73
C GLY A 219 -2.58 -3.25 -25.72
N ASN A 220 -2.81 -2.26 -26.59
CA ASN A 220 -1.94 -1.10 -26.77
C ASN A 220 -2.65 0.16 -26.29
N ILE A 221 -2.00 0.93 -25.40
CA ILE A 221 -2.53 2.18 -24.88
C ILE A 221 -1.70 3.37 -25.40
N SER A 222 -2.39 4.48 -25.67
CA SER A 222 -1.76 5.78 -25.92
C SER A 222 -1.77 6.58 -24.64
N LEU A 223 -0.61 7.04 -24.19
CA LEU A 223 -0.50 7.82 -22.97
C LEU A 223 -0.95 9.27 -23.23
N LEU A 224 -1.34 9.97 -22.17
CA LEU A 224 -1.63 11.40 -22.24
C LEU A 224 -0.32 12.18 -22.16
N GLU A 225 -0.20 13.20 -23.01
CA GLU A 225 0.95 14.11 -23.00
C GLU A 225 1.07 14.83 -21.65
N ASP A 226 2.29 15.02 -21.20
CA ASP A 226 2.52 15.65 -19.90
C ASP A 226 3.83 16.42 -19.90
N THR A 227 3.74 17.74 -19.72
CA THR A 227 4.90 18.63 -19.79
C THR A 227 4.92 19.54 -18.56
N LYS A 228 6.10 19.70 -17.95
CA LYS A 228 6.32 20.65 -16.86
C LYS A 228 6.02 22.07 -17.36
N ILE A 229 5.13 22.77 -16.69
CA ILE A 229 4.82 24.17 -17.02
C ILE A 229 6.01 25.04 -16.62
N PRO A 230 6.57 25.86 -17.53
CA PRO A 230 7.67 26.76 -17.19
C PRO A 230 7.23 27.81 -16.16
N LYS A 231 8.01 27.99 -15.09
CA LYS A 231 7.70 28.93 -14.00
C LYS A 231 8.15 30.37 -14.26
N LYS A 232 8.87 30.62 -15.36
CA LYS A 232 9.46 31.93 -15.68
C LYS A 232 8.44 33.07 -15.72
N ASP A 233 7.19 32.76 -16.10
CA ASP A 233 6.11 33.73 -16.26
C ASP A 233 5.15 33.70 -15.06
N TRP A 234 5.45 32.90 -14.03
CA TRP A 234 4.59 32.78 -12.85
C TRP A 234 4.73 33.99 -11.95
N VAL A 235 3.60 34.44 -11.38
CA VAL A 235 3.55 35.57 -10.45
C VAL A 235 2.77 35.15 -9.20
N LEU A 236 3.35 35.48 -8.04
CA LEU A 236 2.66 35.34 -6.76
C LEU A 236 2.00 36.67 -6.38
N PRO A 237 0.71 36.68 -6.05
CA PRO A 237 0.09 37.82 -5.37
C PRO A 237 0.82 38.13 -4.05
N LYS A 238 0.69 39.36 -3.56
CA LYS A 238 1.20 39.69 -2.23
C LYS A 238 0.34 39.01 -1.18
N THR A 239 0.90 38.81 0.01
CA THR A 239 0.13 38.34 1.17
C THR A 239 -1.14 39.17 1.36
N ALA A 240 -2.26 38.48 1.57
CA ALA A 240 -3.61 39.02 1.72
C ALA A 240 -4.23 39.69 0.48
N ASP A 241 -3.56 39.71 -0.68
CA ASP A 241 -4.20 40.08 -1.94
C ASP A 241 -5.37 39.11 -2.21
N LEU A 242 -6.51 39.67 -2.63
CA LEU A 242 -7.72 38.90 -2.91
C LEU A 242 -7.81 38.57 -4.39
N ILE A 243 -7.81 37.28 -4.73
CA ILE A 243 -8.13 36.79 -6.07
C ILE A 243 -9.45 36.03 -5.97
N GLY A 244 -10.51 36.58 -6.58
CA GLY A 244 -11.85 36.02 -6.46
C GLY A 244 -12.36 35.92 -5.02
N GLY A 245 -12.02 36.90 -4.18
CA GLY A 245 -12.40 36.91 -2.76
C GLY A 245 -11.59 35.99 -1.84
N VAL A 246 -10.61 35.24 -2.38
CA VAL A 246 -9.73 34.37 -1.60
C VAL A 246 -8.38 35.07 -1.34
N PRO A 247 -7.93 35.19 -0.09
CA PRO A 247 -6.66 35.83 0.22
C PRO A 247 -5.48 34.91 -0.08
N MET A 248 -4.42 35.46 -0.67
CA MET A 248 -3.11 34.83 -0.72
C MET A 248 -2.52 34.69 0.68
N ALA A 249 -1.95 33.52 0.96
CA ALA A 249 -1.36 33.18 2.24
C ALA A 249 -0.17 34.07 2.64
N PHE A 250 0.17 34.02 3.93
CA PHE A 250 1.46 34.47 4.42
C PHE A 250 2.40 33.27 4.56
N GLY A 251 3.45 33.23 3.73
CA GLY A 251 4.49 32.18 3.75
C GLY A 251 5.88 32.68 4.17
N ASP A 252 6.00 33.93 4.62
CA ASP A 252 7.27 34.61 4.88
C ASP A 252 7.63 34.63 6.38
N GLY A 253 7.15 33.64 7.13
CA GLY A 253 7.45 33.48 8.56
C GLY A 253 8.82 32.86 8.79
N LEU A 254 9.49 33.26 9.87
CA LEU A 254 10.83 32.74 10.22
C LEU A 254 11.81 32.83 9.03
N GLU A 255 12.53 31.76 8.72
CA GLU A 255 13.41 31.64 7.56
C GLU A 255 12.66 31.40 6.24
N GLY A 256 11.38 31.05 6.29
CA GLY A 256 10.61 30.67 5.12
C GLY A 256 10.26 31.85 4.21
N ARG A 257 10.15 31.61 2.90
CA ARG A 257 9.72 32.62 1.91
C ARG A 257 8.77 32.01 0.90
N SER A 258 7.68 32.70 0.60
CA SER A 258 6.67 32.29 -0.38
C SER A 258 7.28 32.08 -1.78
N ARG A 259 8.28 32.90 -2.14
CA ARG A 259 8.97 32.78 -3.44
C ARG A 259 9.68 31.43 -3.64
N TYR A 260 10.03 30.71 -2.57
CA TYR A 260 10.72 29.43 -2.66
C TYR A 260 9.82 28.30 -3.15
N VAL A 261 8.50 28.49 -3.14
CA VAL A 261 7.52 27.44 -3.54
C VAL A 261 7.43 27.27 -5.06
N ILE A 262 8.03 28.18 -5.83
CA ILE A 262 7.94 28.19 -7.30
C ILE A 262 9.30 28.46 -7.97
N ASP A 263 10.42 28.19 -7.28
CA ASP A 263 11.75 28.56 -7.79
C ASP A 263 12.55 27.38 -8.36
N ASP A 264 11.92 26.20 -8.47
CA ASP A 264 12.54 24.95 -8.92
C ASP A 264 13.64 24.41 -7.98
N ILE A 265 13.73 24.91 -6.75
CA ILE A 265 14.64 24.44 -5.72
C ILE A 265 13.84 23.79 -4.60
N ILE A 266 14.23 22.59 -4.19
CA ILE A 266 13.63 21.90 -3.06
C ILE A 266 14.47 22.11 -1.80
N ASP A 267 13.83 22.10 -0.63
CA ASP A 267 14.48 22.08 0.67
C ASP A 267 15.09 20.70 0.89
N ARG A 268 16.42 20.64 0.97
CA ARG A 268 17.15 19.41 1.30
C ARG A 268 17.70 19.42 2.71
N GLY A 269 17.33 20.41 3.52
CA GLY A 269 17.75 20.51 4.92
C GLY A 269 18.95 21.43 5.14
N ASP A 270 19.73 21.69 4.09
CA ASP A 270 20.98 22.46 4.11
C ASP A 270 20.85 23.85 3.43
N ASN A 271 19.77 24.09 2.69
CA ASN A 271 19.54 25.30 1.92
C ASN A 271 18.36 26.16 2.39
N LEU A 272 17.51 25.65 3.30
CA LEU A 272 16.33 26.34 3.85
C LEU A 272 15.38 26.89 2.76
N ASN A 273 15.03 26.06 1.76
CA ASN A 273 14.22 26.47 0.61
C ASN A 273 12.74 26.08 0.77
N PHE A 274 12.04 26.79 1.67
CA PHE A 274 10.64 26.50 2.00
C PHE A 274 9.86 27.78 2.37
N MET A 275 8.53 27.73 2.33
CA MET A 275 7.67 28.72 2.99
C MET A 275 7.29 28.27 4.39
N HIS A 276 6.99 29.23 5.27
CA HIS A 276 6.52 28.95 6.64
C HIS A 276 5.48 29.99 7.09
N THR A 277 4.38 29.56 7.69
CA THR A 277 3.26 30.45 8.03
C THR A 277 3.38 31.15 9.40
N HIS A 278 4.18 30.60 10.32
CA HIS A 278 4.42 31.16 11.68
C HIS A 278 3.12 31.47 12.45
N GLY A 279 2.09 30.64 12.27
CA GLY A 279 0.80 30.76 12.96
C GLY A 279 -0.17 31.79 12.37
N ARG A 280 0.10 32.34 11.18
CA ARG A 280 -0.71 33.40 10.55
C ARG A 280 -0.94 33.16 9.05
N GLY A 281 -0.94 31.91 8.62
CA GLY A 281 -0.96 31.50 7.21
C GLY A 281 -2.12 32.05 6.38
N ARG A 282 -3.31 32.30 6.96
CA ARG A 282 -4.49 32.73 6.18
C ARG A 282 -4.28 34.05 5.46
N THR A 283 -3.70 35.04 6.13
CA THR A 283 -3.59 36.43 5.62
C THR A 283 -2.34 37.16 6.13
N GLY A 284 -1.55 36.56 7.01
CA GLY A 284 -0.48 37.23 7.74
C GLY A 284 -0.93 37.99 9.00
N LYS A 285 -2.24 38.05 9.28
CA LYS A 285 -2.77 38.60 10.53
C LYS A 285 -3.10 37.47 11.49
N THR A 286 -2.56 37.53 12.71
CA THR A 286 -2.83 36.53 13.76
C THR A 286 -4.33 36.36 14.05
N ALA A 287 -5.09 37.46 13.97
CA ALA A 287 -6.54 37.45 14.22
C ALA A 287 -7.33 36.59 13.22
N ASP A 288 -6.81 36.41 12.00
CA ASP A 288 -7.50 35.66 10.96
C ASP A 288 -7.25 34.15 11.10
N GLY A 289 -6.24 33.76 11.88
CA GLY A 289 -5.83 32.37 12.11
C GLY A 289 -4.80 31.86 11.11
N ASN A 290 -4.35 30.62 11.33
CA ASN A 290 -3.28 30.04 10.55
C ASN A 290 -3.77 29.20 9.35
N MET A 291 -4.83 28.41 9.55
CA MET A 291 -5.29 27.37 8.63
C MET A 291 -6.80 27.45 8.35
N PRO A 292 -7.28 26.90 7.22
CA PRO A 292 -6.49 26.55 6.03
C PRO A 292 -5.89 27.80 5.39
N TRP A 293 -4.80 27.67 4.64
CA TRP A 293 -4.19 28.78 3.89
C TRP A 293 -4.15 28.50 2.39
N ASN A 294 -4.17 29.56 1.58
CA ASN A 294 -4.29 29.49 0.13
C ASN A 294 -3.04 30.03 -0.55
N PHE A 295 -2.34 29.18 -1.27
CA PHE A 295 -1.23 29.57 -2.12
C PHE A 295 -1.73 29.72 -3.56
N ILE A 296 -1.71 30.95 -4.06
CA ILE A 296 -2.31 31.34 -5.35
C ILE A 296 -1.20 31.70 -6.32
N ILE A 297 -1.28 31.18 -7.54
CA ILE A 297 -0.26 31.33 -8.58
C ILE A 297 -0.95 31.84 -9.85
N ASP A 298 -0.52 32.99 -10.36
CA ASP A 298 -0.76 33.38 -11.75
C ASP A 298 0.23 32.58 -12.62
N LEU A 299 -0.27 31.77 -13.55
CA LEU A 299 0.57 30.96 -14.43
C LEU A 299 1.17 31.78 -15.59
N GLY A 300 0.80 33.06 -15.73
CA GLY A 300 1.27 33.98 -16.76
C GLY A 300 0.62 33.78 -18.13
N ALA A 301 0.00 32.61 -18.36
CA ALA A 301 -0.80 32.28 -19.52
C ALA A 301 -1.85 31.23 -19.13
N HIS A 302 -2.70 30.88 -20.07
CA HIS A 302 -3.69 29.83 -19.86
C HIS A 302 -3.14 28.43 -20.17
N TYR A 303 -3.46 27.48 -19.31
CA TYR A 303 -3.05 26.09 -19.39
C TYR A 303 -4.23 25.16 -19.11
N GLU A 304 -4.16 23.96 -19.67
CA GLU A 304 -4.98 22.83 -19.25
C GLU A 304 -4.07 21.92 -18.39
N LEU A 305 -4.34 21.84 -17.09
CA LEU A 305 -3.45 21.20 -16.11
C LEU A 305 -3.69 19.70 -16.07
N SER A 306 -2.63 18.91 -15.89
CA SER A 306 -2.67 17.45 -15.80
C SER A 306 -2.47 16.96 -14.37
N ARG A 307 -1.41 17.43 -13.71
CA ARG A 307 -0.98 17.00 -12.39
C ARG A 307 -0.10 18.03 -11.67
N ILE A 308 0.09 17.80 -10.38
CA ILE A 308 1.00 18.54 -9.50
C ILE A 308 2.06 17.58 -8.94
N ILE A 309 3.25 18.10 -8.66
CA ILE A 309 4.20 17.53 -7.69
C ILE A 309 4.31 18.52 -6.54
N THR A 310 4.11 18.03 -5.31
CA THR A 310 4.27 18.78 -4.07
C THR A 310 5.50 18.25 -3.33
N VAL A 311 6.45 19.11 -3.00
CA VAL A 311 7.63 18.74 -2.21
C VAL A 311 7.52 19.37 -0.83
N GLN A 312 7.67 18.55 0.19
CA GLN A 312 7.57 18.95 1.59
C GLN A 312 8.88 19.59 2.08
N ARG A 313 8.81 20.36 3.17
CA ARG A 313 10.01 20.86 3.83
C ARG A 313 10.79 19.68 4.44
N HIS A 314 12.11 19.72 4.33
CA HIS A 314 12.98 18.69 4.89
C HIS A 314 13.66 19.11 6.21
N SER A 315 13.85 20.42 6.40
CA SER A 315 14.56 20.97 7.56
C SER A 315 13.67 21.16 8.79
N GLY A 316 14.23 21.00 9.99
CA GLY A 316 13.68 21.52 11.25
C GLY A 316 14.42 22.77 11.73
N GLY A 317 15.13 23.45 10.81
CA GLY A 317 16.18 24.45 11.09
C GLY A 317 17.59 23.86 11.00
N LEU A 318 18.63 24.72 11.01
CA LEU A 318 20.04 24.33 10.81
C LEU A 318 20.57 23.31 11.84
N ALA A 319 19.94 23.23 13.01
CA ALA A 319 20.34 22.34 14.11
C ALA A 319 19.69 20.95 14.07
N ASN A 320 18.75 20.69 13.15
CA ASN A 320 17.85 19.54 13.24
C ASN A 320 17.75 18.75 11.93
N ILE A 321 18.91 18.45 11.33
CA ILE A 321 19.04 17.70 10.07
C ILE A 321 18.94 16.18 10.34
N SER A 322 17.89 15.74 11.02
CA SER A 322 17.50 14.33 10.96
C SER A 322 16.85 14.12 9.59
N ARG A 323 17.57 13.46 8.68
CA ARG A 323 17.34 13.34 7.23
C ARG A 323 15.99 12.75 6.78
N GLY A 324 14.94 12.68 7.61
CA GLY A 324 13.67 12.02 7.26
C GLY A 324 12.40 12.88 7.42
N GLN A 325 12.45 14.22 7.37
CA GLN A 325 11.31 15.05 7.81
C GLN A 325 10.16 15.28 6.82
N TYR A 326 10.24 14.80 5.58
CA TYR A 326 9.25 15.11 4.54
C TYR A 326 7.80 14.76 4.92
N TYR A 327 7.55 13.70 5.69
CA TYR A 327 6.20 13.18 5.97
C TYR A 327 5.76 13.31 7.43
N ARG A 328 6.16 14.39 8.11
CA ARG A 328 5.84 14.61 9.54
C ARG A 328 5.77 16.09 9.89
N SER A 329 5.39 16.37 11.14
CA SER A 329 5.38 17.71 11.73
C SER A 329 4.50 18.67 10.93
N GLU A 330 5.02 19.86 10.65
CA GLU A 330 4.27 20.98 10.05
C GLU A 330 4.13 20.90 8.52
N ASN A 331 4.47 19.78 7.90
CA ASN A 331 4.34 19.59 6.46
C ASN A 331 2.88 19.33 6.04
N VAL A 332 2.54 19.66 4.79
CA VAL A 332 1.16 19.52 4.28
C VAL A 332 0.85 18.06 4.00
N GLY A 333 -0.06 17.45 4.77
CA GLY A 333 -0.54 16.08 4.55
C GLY A 333 -1.81 16.00 3.70
N ARG A 334 -2.65 17.04 3.73
CA ARG A 334 -3.89 17.14 2.96
C ARG A 334 -4.03 18.52 2.33
N TYR A 335 -4.33 18.55 1.04
CA TYR A 335 -4.56 19.80 0.32
C TYR A 335 -5.65 19.66 -0.74
N LYS A 336 -6.21 20.79 -1.14
CA LYS A 336 -7.16 20.90 -2.25
C LYS A 336 -6.58 21.73 -3.38
N MET A 337 -6.97 21.37 -4.59
CA MET A 337 -6.56 22.05 -5.81
C MET A 337 -7.76 22.72 -6.44
N TYR A 338 -7.59 23.98 -6.80
CA TYR A 338 -8.61 24.78 -7.45
C TYR A 338 -8.04 25.43 -8.71
N ILE A 339 -8.91 25.64 -9.69
CA ILE A 339 -8.63 26.45 -10.87
C ILE A 339 -9.61 27.60 -10.96
N TRP A 340 -9.21 28.69 -11.61
CA TRP A 340 -10.12 29.78 -11.89
C TRP A 340 -10.95 29.49 -13.14
N ASP A 341 -12.27 29.57 -13.01
CA ASP A 341 -13.19 29.50 -14.14
C ASP A 341 -13.46 30.93 -14.65
N ASP A 342 -12.85 31.30 -15.77
CA ASP A 342 -13.01 32.63 -16.37
C ASP A 342 -14.47 32.97 -16.72
N ALA A 343 -15.30 31.98 -17.05
CA ALA A 343 -16.69 32.24 -17.41
C ALA A 343 -17.54 32.54 -16.18
N ARG A 344 -17.25 31.86 -15.06
CA ARG A 344 -17.97 32.06 -13.79
C ARG A 344 -17.38 33.15 -12.91
N GLN A 345 -16.14 33.54 -13.17
CA GLN A 345 -15.35 34.40 -12.30
C GLN A 345 -15.29 33.87 -10.87
N ASP A 346 -15.05 32.55 -10.74
CA ASP A 346 -15.03 31.85 -9.45
C ASP A 346 -14.03 30.69 -9.45
N TRP A 347 -13.64 30.26 -8.27
CA TRP A 347 -12.76 29.11 -8.05
C TRP A 347 -13.54 27.79 -8.18
N GLU A 348 -13.15 26.96 -9.14
CA GLU A 348 -13.64 25.59 -9.30
C GLU A 348 -12.73 24.61 -8.55
N LEU A 349 -13.30 23.81 -7.64
CA LEU A 349 -12.59 22.70 -7.00
C LEU A 349 -12.30 21.62 -8.05
N VAL A 350 -11.02 21.27 -8.18
CA VAL A 350 -10.56 20.20 -9.07
C VAL A 350 -10.57 18.86 -8.33
N SER A 351 -9.84 18.77 -7.22
CA SER A 351 -9.81 17.60 -6.36
C SER A 351 -9.19 17.91 -5.01
N GLU A 352 -9.33 16.96 -4.10
CA GLU A 352 -8.65 16.91 -2.81
C GLU A 352 -7.67 15.75 -2.83
N HIS A 353 -6.47 15.98 -2.30
CA HIS A 353 -5.42 14.98 -2.26
C HIS A 353 -4.91 14.75 -0.83
N PHE A 354 -4.67 13.48 -0.54
CA PHE A 354 -4.08 12.98 0.70
C PHE A 354 -2.71 12.42 0.35
N ILE A 355 -1.66 12.98 0.94
CA ILE A 355 -0.30 12.46 0.74
C ILE A 355 -0.11 11.29 1.71
N PRO A 356 0.05 10.05 1.21
CA PRO A 356 0.22 8.91 2.10
C PRO A 356 1.62 8.91 2.71
N VAL A 357 1.71 8.88 4.04
CA VAL A 357 2.96 8.58 4.74
C VAL A 357 3.47 7.20 4.27
N PRO A 358 4.67 7.12 3.68
CA PRO A 358 5.24 5.83 3.29
C PRO A 358 5.44 4.93 4.52
N PHE A 359 5.41 3.61 4.36
CA PHE A 359 5.66 2.66 5.45
C PHE A 359 6.73 1.65 5.04
N GLY A 360 7.49 1.13 6.02
CA GLY A 360 8.48 0.07 5.81
C GLY A 360 9.71 0.47 5.00
N LEU A 361 9.94 1.77 4.80
CA LEU A 361 11.12 2.30 4.11
C LEU A 361 12.28 2.57 5.10
N SER A 362 13.52 2.46 4.61
CA SER A 362 14.69 3.01 5.31
C SER A 362 14.69 4.55 5.26
N GLU A 363 15.42 5.19 6.18
CA GLU A 363 15.57 6.67 6.20
C GLU A 363 16.02 7.23 4.84
N LEU A 364 16.98 6.59 4.17
CA LEU A 364 17.46 7.03 2.86
C LEU A 364 16.38 6.93 1.77
N GLU A 365 15.51 5.92 1.84
CA GLU A 365 14.40 5.77 0.91
C GLU A 365 13.30 6.81 1.19
N TYR A 366 13.05 7.18 2.44
CA TYR A 366 12.19 8.32 2.77
C TYR A 366 12.74 9.63 2.21
N VAL A 367 14.06 9.88 2.32
CA VAL A 367 14.71 11.07 1.71
C VAL A 367 14.43 11.08 0.22
N LYS A 368 14.79 10.00 -0.49
CA LYS A 368 14.68 9.92 -1.95
C LYS A 368 13.24 10.12 -2.42
N LYS A 369 12.28 9.53 -1.70
CA LYS A 369 10.86 9.69 -2.02
C LYS A 369 10.39 11.13 -1.75
N GLY A 370 10.79 11.71 -0.61
CA GLY A 370 10.48 13.09 -0.28
C GLY A 370 11.07 14.10 -1.28
N GLU A 371 12.32 13.90 -1.70
CA GLU A 371 12.98 14.73 -2.73
C GLU A 371 12.34 14.61 -4.11
N ALA A 372 11.81 13.42 -4.46
CA ALA A 372 11.04 13.24 -5.69
C ALA A 372 9.70 13.99 -5.65
N GLY A 373 9.18 14.26 -4.45
CA GLY A 373 7.89 14.88 -4.21
C GLY A 373 6.70 13.94 -4.43
N ASP A 374 5.56 14.35 -3.91
CA ASP A 374 4.31 13.62 -4.01
C ASP A 374 3.50 14.13 -5.20
N MET A 375 3.28 13.22 -6.15
CA MET A 375 2.52 13.50 -7.36
C MET A 375 1.02 13.26 -7.13
N ALA A 376 0.20 14.20 -7.58
CA ALA A 376 -1.25 14.05 -7.64
C ALA A 376 -1.79 14.47 -9.00
N TYR A 377 -2.68 13.67 -9.57
CA TYR A 377 -3.47 14.07 -10.72
C TYR A 377 -4.52 15.09 -10.34
N MET A 378 -4.81 15.99 -11.29
CA MET A 378 -5.96 16.89 -11.18
C MET A 378 -7.24 16.07 -11.03
N TYR A 379 -7.45 15.06 -11.89
CA TYR A 379 -8.56 14.11 -11.77
C TYR A 379 -8.04 12.67 -11.65
N PRO A 380 -7.87 12.13 -10.42
CA PRO A 380 -7.22 10.83 -10.22
C PRO A 380 -8.01 9.64 -10.75
N ASP A 381 -9.34 9.67 -10.69
CA ASP A 381 -10.19 8.54 -11.11
C ASP A 381 -10.45 8.48 -12.61
N ASN A 382 -10.31 9.62 -13.27
CA ASN A 382 -10.45 9.74 -14.71
C ASN A 382 -9.44 10.77 -15.22
N PRO A 383 -8.18 10.36 -15.44
CA PRO A 383 -7.12 11.27 -15.85
C PRO A 383 -7.49 11.99 -17.14
N LYS A 384 -7.61 13.30 -17.01
CA LYS A 384 -7.93 14.24 -18.07
C LYS A 384 -7.39 15.59 -17.68
N TYR A 385 -7.28 16.50 -18.65
CA TYR A 385 -6.87 17.84 -18.34
C TYR A 385 -7.99 18.63 -17.65
N THR A 386 -7.63 19.61 -16.84
CA THR A 386 -8.56 20.63 -16.35
C THR A 386 -9.14 21.46 -17.48
N LYS A 387 -10.20 22.21 -17.20
CA LYS A 387 -10.53 23.37 -18.04
C LYS A 387 -9.32 24.29 -18.16
N LYS A 388 -9.27 25.02 -19.27
CA LYS A 388 -8.32 26.12 -19.49
C LYS A 388 -8.38 27.09 -18.30
N THR A 389 -7.25 27.34 -17.65
CA THR A 389 -7.13 28.25 -16.51
C THR A 389 -5.83 29.04 -16.59
N ARG A 390 -5.84 30.28 -16.11
CA ARG A 390 -4.62 31.09 -15.86
C ARG A 390 -4.19 31.05 -14.40
N TRP A 391 -5.10 30.77 -13.47
CA TRP A 391 -4.82 30.80 -12.04
C TRP A 391 -4.96 29.42 -11.44
N PHE A 392 -4.01 29.07 -10.59
CA PHE A 392 -4.03 27.86 -9.78
C PHE A 392 -4.04 28.24 -8.31
N ARG A 393 -4.82 27.51 -7.50
CA ARG A 393 -4.88 27.67 -6.05
C ARG A 393 -4.65 26.33 -5.37
N TYR A 394 -3.69 26.32 -4.47
CA TYR A 394 -3.38 25.24 -3.55
C TYR A 394 -3.88 25.65 -2.16
N GLU A 395 -4.86 24.92 -1.61
CA GLU A 395 -5.35 25.13 -0.24
C GLU A 395 -4.79 24.02 0.66
N ALA A 396 -3.87 24.36 1.56
CA ALA A 396 -3.44 23.41 2.58
C ALA A 396 -4.51 23.30 3.66
N VAL A 397 -4.88 22.06 4.01
CA VAL A 397 -6.01 21.77 4.91
C VAL A 397 -5.56 21.12 6.21
N LYS A 398 -4.66 20.13 6.16
CA LYS A 398 -4.20 19.38 7.34
C LYS A 398 -2.73 18.99 7.21
N GLY A 399 -2.03 18.88 8.34
CA GLY A 399 -0.67 18.34 8.39
C GLY A 399 -0.67 16.82 8.44
N PHE A 400 0.51 16.24 8.69
CA PHE A 400 0.67 14.78 8.87
C PHE A 400 0.38 14.31 10.30
N THR A 401 0.28 15.21 11.28
CA THR A 401 0.12 14.85 12.70
C THR A 401 -1.28 14.32 13.00
N SER A 402 -1.37 13.40 13.95
CA SER A 402 -2.60 12.78 14.43
C SER A 402 -3.48 12.23 13.29
N ASP A 403 -2.86 11.54 12.35
CA ASP A 403 -3.55 10.93 11.20
C ASP A 403 -4.36 11.96 10.39
N TYR A 404 -3.70 13.07 10.02
CA TYR A 404 -4.27 14.14 9.19
C TYR A 404 -5.47 14.86 9.81
N THR A 405 -5.59 14.87 11.14
CA THR A 405 -6.73 15.52 11.82
C THR A 405 -6.43 16.94 12.30
N LEU A 406 -5.16 17.30 12.50
CA LEU A 406 -4.76 18.60 13.03
C LEU A 406 -4.57 19.68 11.94
N ASP A 407 -4.87 20.92 12.33
CA ASP A 407 -4.69 22.14 11.52
C ASP A 407 -3.26 22.69 11.69
N ASP A 408 -2.26 21.86 11.37
CA ASP A 408 -0.85 22.12 11.66
C ASP A 408 0.07 22.09 10.43
N ALA A 409 -0.49 22.08 9.22
CA ALA A 409 0.29 22.26 8.00
C ALA A 409 0.78 23.70 7.88
N ASN A 410 2.03 23.98 8.20
CA ASN A 410 2.61 25.33 8.21
C ASN A 410 3.72 25.52 7.18
N CYS A 411 4.21 24.44 6.58
CA CYS A 411 5.39 24.43 5.73
C CYS A 411 5.11 23.77 4.39
N LEU A 412 5.76 24.30 3.35
CA LEU A 412 5.80 23.70 2.02
C LEU A 412 7.10 24.09 1.35
N SER A 413 7.74 23.16 0.64
CA SER A 413 8.98 23.47 -0.07
C SER A 413 8.72 23.93 -1.49
N GLU A 414 8.02 23.12 -2.29
CA GLU A 414 7.93 23.37 -3.74
C GLU A 414 6.62 22.86 -4.34
N ILE A 415 6.09 23.61 -5.32
CA ILE A 415 4.99 23.20 -6.19
C ILE A 415 5.49 23.17 -7.63
N THR A 416 5.28 22.06 -8.32
CA THR A 416 5.47 21.96 -9.77
C THR A 416 4.20 21.50 -10.46
N LEU A 417 3.73 22.27 -11.43
CA LEU A 417 2.56 21.95 -12.23
C LEU A 417 2.94 21.41 -13.60
N TYR A 418 2.15 20.47 -14.08
CA TYR A 418 2.26 19.89 -15.41
C TYR A 418 0.96 20.12 -16.18
N GLY A 419 1.07 20.09 -17.50
CA GLY A 419 -0.06 20.19 -18.41
C GLY A 419 0.39 20.63 -19.79
N ARG A 420 -0.53 21.25 -20.52
CA ARG A 420 -0.24 21.84 -21.83
C ARG A 420 -0.72 23.28 -21.89
N LYS A 421 0.01 24.10 -22.64
CA LYS A 421 -0.38 25.48 -22.89
C LYS A 421 -1.63 25.47 -23.77
N SER A 422 -2.63 26.24 -23.38
CA SER A 422 -3.87 26.37 -24.13
C SER A 422 -3.76 27.55 -25.08
N ASN A 423 -3.98 27.31 -26.37
CA ASN A 423 -3.92 28.34 -27.42
C ASN A 423 -5.04 29.38 -27.27
#